data_AF-A0A920G3M5-F1
#
_entry.id   AF-A0A920G3M5-F1
#
_cell.length_a   1.000
_cell.length_b   1.000
_cell.length_c   1.000
_cell.angle_alpha   90.00
_cell.angle_beta   90.00
_cell.angle_gamma   90.00
#
_symmetry.space_group_name_H-M   'P 1'
#
loop_
_entity.id
_entity.type
_entity.pdbx_description
1 polymer ?
#
loop_
_entity_poly.entity_id
_entity_poly.type
_entity_poly.pdbx_seq_one_letter_code
_entity_poly.pdbx_strand_id
1 'polypeptide(L)'
;MLFEWLRSWLLTGFPWLYAGYGALDSPLAGWIPVVGVYGTSWFLVAIGCLVANAVSQPRDIGRWVGAAAVVGPSVLAGLILQRTEWTVPQGEAVTVAVVQPNVPLKEKWDPRFRSGILSDFGTRSEALAQDHDLVVWPESALPGYRDRLLDVIEAVDQQLAQLDSTLITGIPTRDNAGRYNSITALGAGSGTYHKQKLVPFGEYVPMERWLRGAIAFFDLPMSQFVAGKTEQRPLLAGNLPVAPFICLRDCLPGLRATLCPRHGAPRHHQ
;
A
#
# COMPACT_ATOMS: atom_id res chain seq x y z
N MET A 1 19.36 -11.04 7.08
CA MET A 1 18.00 -11.59 6.89
C MET A 1 17.23 -11.68 8.19
N LEU A 2 17.73 -12.42 9.21
CA LEU A 2 17.09 -12.47 10.53
C LEU A 2 16.81 -11.09 11.12
N PHE A 3 17.76 -10.15 10.97
CA PHE A 3 17.57 -8.77 11.40
C PHE A 3 16.44 -8.03 10.64
N GLU A 4 16.39 -8.15 9.31
CA GLU A 4 15.33 -7.54 8.49
C GLU A 4 13.95 -8.13 8.80
N TRP A 5 13.90 -9.44 9.01
CA TRP A 5 12.70 -10.16 9.43
C TRP A 5 12.25 -9.71 10.82
N LEU A 6 13.14 -9.68 11.80
CA LEU A 6 12.84 -9.21 13.17
C LEU A 6 12.28 -7.78 13.13
N ARG A 7 12.91 -6.90 12.36
CA ARG A 7 12.48 -5.50 12.21
C ARG A 7 11.11 -5.36 11.54
N SER A 8 10.64 -6.36 10.80
CA SER A 8 9.32 -6.31 10.15
C SER A 8 8.14 -6.41 11.11
N TRP A 9 8.35 -6.95 12.32
CA TRP A 9 7.27 -7.25 13.27
C TRP A 9 7.56 -6.79 14.71
N LEU A 10 8.84 -6.70 15.11
CA LEU A 10 9.22 -6.27 16.45
C LEU A 10 8.74 -4.83 16.71
N LEU A 11 8.09 -4.61 17.85
CA LEU A 11 7.54 -3.32 18.28
C LEU A 11 6.73 -2.64 17.16
N THR A 12 5.70 -3.33 16.65
CA THR A 12 4.81 -2.91 15.55
C THR A 12 5.42 -3.05 14.14
N GLY A 13 6.74 -3.15 14.05
CA GLY A 13 7.48 -3.40 12.82
C GLY A 13 7.73 -2.13 12.00
N PHE A 14 8.98 -1.93 11.59
CA PHE A 14 9.44 -0.79 10.80
C PHE A 14 10.24 -1.28 9.57
N PRO A 15 9.55 -1.80 8.55
CA PRO A 15 10.15 -2.48 7.40
C PRO A 15 10.71 -1.50 6.35
N TRP A 16 11.49 -0.51 6.77
CA TRP A 16 11.99 0.56 5.90
C TRP A 16 13.45 0.34 5.48
N LEU A 17 13.83 0.56 4.23
CA LEU A 17 15.22 0.39 3.76
C LEU A 17 15.69 -1.07 3.89
N TYR A 18 14.92 -2.01 3.33
CA TYR A 18 15.47 -3.34 3.07
C TYR A 18 16.50 -3.27 1.97
N ALA A 19 17.59 -4.04 2.12
CA ALA A 19 18.67 -4.07 1.14
C ALA A 19 18.16 -4.45 -0.26
N GLY A 20 17.16 -5.34 -0.32
CA GLY A 20 16.52 -5.78 -1.56
C GLY A 20 15.82 -4.66 -2.35
N TYR A 21 15.41 -3.56 -1.71
CA TYR A 21 14.88 -2.41 -2.47
C TYR A 21 15.95 -1.74 -3.34
N GLY A 22 17.22 -1.79 -2.93
CA GLY A 22 18.34 -1.29 -3.75
C GLY A 22 18.58 -2.10 -5.01
N ALA A 23 17.96 -3.27 -5.17
CA ALA A 23 18.10 -4.12 -6.34
C ALA A 23 17.06 -3.84 -7.45
N LEU A 24 16.09 -2.94 -7.23
CA LEU A 24 14.97 -2.69 -8.15
C LEU A 24 15.42 -2.29 -9.56
N ASP A 25 16.42 -1.42 -9.66
CA ASP A 25 16.96 -0.95 -10.95
C ASP A 25 18.22 -1.72 -11.38
N SER A 26 18.42 -2.91 -10.82
CA SER A 26 19.61 -3.74 -11.07
C SER A 26 19.24 -5.03 -11.80
N PRO A 27 20.20 -5.74 -12.40
CA PRO A 27 19.98 -7.09 -12.96
C PRO A 27 19.39 -8.10 -11.96
N LEU A 28 19.51 -7.85 -10.66
CA LEU A 28 18.95 -8.72 -9.63
C LEU A 28 17.44 -8.52 -9.43
N ALA A 29 16.80 -7.52 -10.06
CA ALA A 29 15.37 -7.29 -9.90
C ALA A 29 14.51 -8.48 -10.37
N GLY A 30 15.01 -9.29 -11.31
CA GLY A 30 14.32 -10.49 -11.77
C GLY A 30 14.14 -11.56 -10.69
N TRP A 31 14.90 -11.49 -9.60
CA TRP A 31 14.72 -12.37 -8.45
C TRP A 31 13.55 -11.94 -7.55
N ILE A 32 13.10 -10.68 -7.62
CA ILE A 32 12.06 -10.14 -6.74
C ILE A 32 10.74 -10.92 -6.85
N PRO A 33 10.22 -11.25 -8.05
CA PRO A 33 9.01 -12.07 -8.16
C PRO A 33 9.16 -13.50 -7.62
N VAL A 34 10.37 -14.06 -7.62
CA VAL A 34 10.64 -15.46 -7.27
C VAL A 34 10.87 -15.64 -5.77
N VAL A 35 11.75 -14.82 -5.19
CA VAL A 35 12.20 -14.98 -3.78
C VAL A 35 11.76 -13.82 -2.88
N GLY A 36 11.06 -12.84 -3.43
CA GLY A 36 10.61 -11.65 -2.71
C GLY A 36 11.76 -10.73 -2.29
N VAL A 37 11.41 -9.67 -1.55
CA VAL A 37 12.38 -8.68 -1.08
C VAL A 37 13.42 -9.28 -0.13
N TYR A 38 13.04 -10.22 0.75
CA TYR A 38 13.97 -10.83 1.69
C TYR A 38 15.01 -11.72 1.00
N GLY A 39 14.59 -12.54 0.03
CA GLY A 39 15.53 -13.34 -0.75
C GLY A 39 16.46 -12.46 -1.58
N THR A 40 15.93 -11.37 -2.14
CA THR A 40 16.72 -10.39 -2.89
C THR A 40 17.73 -9.66 -2.00
N SER A 41 17.34 -9.25 -0.78
CA SER A 41 18.26 -8.73 0.22
C SER A 41 19.39 -9.73 0.53
N TRP A 42 19.07 -11.03 0.64
CA TRP A 42 20.06 -12.07 0.91
C TRP A 42 21.07 -12.18 -0.24
N PHE A 43 20.60 -12.25 -1.48
CA PHE A 43 21.47 -12.29 -2.66
C PHE A 43 22.39 -11.08 -2.72
N LEU A 44 21.85 -9.88 -2.50
CA LEU A 44 22.61 -8.64 -2.56
C LEU A 44 23.74 -8.62 -1.51
N VAL A 45 23.44 -9.03 -0.27
CA VAL A 45 24.45 -9.13 0.80
C VAL A 45 25.47 -10.24 0.50
N ALA A 46 25.03 -11.41 0.03
CA ALA A 46 25.92 -12.54 -0.28
C ALA A 46 26.92 -12.17 -1.40
N ILE A 47 26.43 -11.55 -2.48
CA ILE A 47 27.27 -11.03 -3.57
C ILE A 47 28.25 -9.98 -3.03
N GLY A 48 27.76 -9.04 -2.21
CA GLY A 48 28.60 -8.02 -1.56
C GLY A 48 29.72 -8.64 -0.72
N CYS A 49 29.42 -9.67 0.08
CA CYS A 49 30.42 -10.39 0.88
C CYS A 49 31.45 -11.13 0.01
N LEU A 50 31.02 -11.78 -1.08
CA LEU A 50 31.91 -12.48 -2.00
C LEU A 50 32.88 -11.51 -2.69
N VAL A 51 32.37 -10.38 -3.17
CA VAL A 51 33.19 -9.32 -3.78
C VAL A 51 34.14 -8.72 -2.74
N ALA A 52 33.66 -8.39 -1.54
CA ALA A 52 34.50 -7.86 -0.46
C ALA A 52 35.63 -8.83 -0.06
N ASN A 53 35.36 -10.14 -0.01
CA ASN A 53 36.36 -11.16 0.27
C ASN A 53 37.43 -11.26 -0.82
N ALA A 54 37.04 -11.12 -2.11
CA ALA A 54 37.98 -11.09 -3.22
C ALA A 54 38.83 -9.81 -3.20
N VAL A 55 38.22 -8.65 -2.91
CA VAL A 55 38.92 -7.36 -2.79
C VAL A 55 39.89 -7.32 -1.60
N SER A 56 39.58 -8.02 -0.50
CA SER A 56 40.44 -8.07 0.70
C SER A 56 41.78 -8.78 0.45
N GLN A 57 41.85 -9.67 -0.52
CA GLN A 57 43.08 -10.36 -0.94
C GLN A 57 43.19 -10.33 -2.47
N PRO A 58 43.49 -9.17 -3.07
CA PRO A 58 43.31 -8.93 -4.50
C PRO A 58 44.25 -9.78 -5.37
N ARG A 59 45.35 -10.30 -4.80
CA ARG A 59 46.31 -11.18 -5.49
C ARG A 59 45.88 -12.64 -5.54
N ASP A 60 44.89 -13.05 -4.76
CA ASP A 60 44.36 -14.41 -4.76
C ASP A 60 43.31 -14.56 -5.86
N ILE A 61 43.75 -15.01 -7.04
CA ILE A 61 42.88 -15.14 -8.21
C ILE A 61 41.78 -16.19 -8.00
N GLY A 62 42.01 -17.18 -7.14
CA GLY A 62 41.00 -18.21 -6.83
C GLY A 62 39.74 -17.60 -6.21
N ARG A 63 39.89 -16.54 -5.41
CA ARG A 63 38.75 -15.82 -4.83
C ARG A 63 37.95 -15.04 -5.86
N TRP A 64 38.62 -14.40 -6.82
CA TRP A 64 37.95 -13.71 -7.92
C TRP A 64 37.21 -14.68 -8.83
N VAL A 65 37.81 -15.83 -9.13
CA VAL A 65 37.16 -16.89 -9.91
C VAL A 65 35.94 -17.43 -9.17
N GLY A 66 36.06 -17.72 -7.87
CA GLY A 66 34.94 -18.18 -7.05
C GLY A 66 33.81 -17.15 -6.96
N ALA A 67 34.13 -15.86 -6.78
CA ALA A 67 33.15 -14.79 -6.79
C ALA A 67 32.46 -14.68 -8.16
N ALA A 68 33.22 -14.65 -9.25
CA ALA A 68 32.67 -14.56 -10.60
C ALA A 68 31.78 -15.77 -10.95
N ALA A 69 32.16 -16.97 -10.51
CA ALA A 69 31.40 -18.20 -10.74
C ALA A 69 30.02 -18.19 -10.06
N VAL A 70 29.83 -17.41 -9.00
CA VAL A 70 28.52 -17.26 -8.32
C VAL A 70 27.79 -16.02 -8.83
N VAL A 71 28.48 -14.88 -8.93
CA VAL A 71 27.88 -13.59 -9.30
C VAL A 71 27.40 -13.61 -10.75
N GLY A 72 28.22 -14.12 -11.69
CA GLY A 72 27.91 -14.14 -13.12
C GLY A 72 26.60 -14.87 -13.41
N PRO A 73 26.43 -16.14 -13.01
CA PRO A 73 25.18 -16.88 -13.20
C PRO A 73 23.99 -16.24 -12.48
N SER A 74 24.19 -15.69 -11.28
CA SER A 74 23.10 -15.04 -10.53
C SER A 74 22.56 -13.80 -11.24
N VAL A 75 23.46 -12.99 -11.82
CA VAL A 75 23.13 -11.82 -12.64
C VAL A 75 22.46 -12.25 -13.95
N LEU A 76 23.01 -13.25 -14.63
CA LEU A 76 22.44 -13.76 -15.89
C LEU A 76 21.02 -14.31 -15.67
N ALA A 77 20.81 -15.11 -14.63
CA ALA A 77 19.50 -15.61 -14.25
C ALA A 77 18.54 -14.46 -13.93
N GLY A 78 19.00 -13.44 -13.20
CA GLY A 78 18.22 -12.23 -12.92
C GLY A 78 17.76 -11.52 -14.19
N LEU A 79 18.65 -11.32 -15.18
CA LEU A 79 18.31 -10.71 -16.47
C LEU A 79 17.29 -11.54 -17.27
N ILE A 80 17.39 -12.87 -17.21
CA ILE A 80 16.42 -13.75 -17.88
C ILE A 80 15.05 -13.63 -17.20
N LEU A 81 15.01 -13.69 -15.87
CA LEU A 81 13.76 -13.61 -15.09
C LEU A 81 13.06 -12.26 -15.24
N GLN A 82 13.79 -11.16 -15.49
CA GLN A 82 13.21 -9.84 -15.77
C GLN A 82 12.41 -9.81 -17.06
N ARG A 83 12.72 -10.66 -18.03
CA ARG A 83 11.99 -10.74 -19.30
C ARG A 83 10.77 -11.66 -19.22
N THR A 84 10.60 -12.37 -18.12
CA THR A 84 9.46 -13.25 -17.91
C THR A 84 8.25 -12.43 -17.44
N GLU A 85 7.17 -12.50 -18.19
CA GLU A 85 5.86 -11.99 -17.75
C GLU A 85 5.23 -13.01 -16.80
N TRP A 86 5.09 -12.64 -15.52
CA TRP A 86 4.55 -13.52 -14.47
C TRP A 86 3.02 -13.47 -14.37
N THR A 87 2.38 -12.56 -15.09
CA THR A 87 0.93 -12.30 -15.04
C THR A 87 0.40 -12.13 -16.44
N VAL A 88 -0.81 -12.63 -16.69
CA VAL A 88 -1.52 -12.42 -17.95
C VAL A 88 -2.66 -11.42 -17.73
N PRO A 89 -2.93 -10.51 -18.69
CA PRO A 89 -4.10 -9.64 -18.63
C PRO A 89 -5.38 -10.47 -18.53
N GLN A 90 -6.32 -9.99 -17.71
CA GLN A 90 -7.63 -10.61 -17.56
C GLN A 90 -8.73 -9.57 -17.65
N GLY A 91 -9.72 -9.83 -18.51
CA GLY A 91 -10.84 -8.92 -18.75
C GLY A 91 -10.48 -7.80 -19.71
N GLU A 92 -11.34 -6.78 -19.74
CA GLU A 92 -11.17 -5.59 -20.57
C GLU A 92 -10.26 -4.57 -19.88
N ALA A 93 -9.63 -3.70 -20.68
CA ALA A 93 -8.82 -2.62 -20.16
C ALA A 93 -9.71 -1.58 -19.47
N VAL A 94 -9.35 -1.20 -18.25
CA VAL A 94 -10.08 -0.21 -17.45
C VAL A 94 -9.35 1.13 -17.55
N THR A 95 -10.09 2.19 -17.86
CA THR A 95 -9.58 3.56 -17.85
C THR A 95 -9.59 4.12 -16.43
N VAL A 96 -8.43 4.58 -15.95
CA VAL A 96 -8.25 5.00 -14.55
C VAL A 96 -7.75 6.44 -14.47
N ALA A 97 -8.47 7.28 -13.73
CA ALA A 97 -8.02 8.61 -13.34
C ALA A 97 -7.58 8.61 -11.88
N VAL A 98 -6.39 9.15 -11.59
CA VAL A 98 -5.88 9.33 -10.22
C VAL A 98 -5.81 10.81 -9.90
N VAL A 99 -6.51 11.23 -8.85
CA VAL A 99 -6.59 12.64 -8.47
C VAL A 99 -5.57 12.96 -7.39
N GLN A 100 -4.77 14.01 -7.62
CA GLN A 100 -3.90 14.60 -6.61
C GLN A 100 -4.38 16.03 -6.30
N PRO A 101 -5.17 16.22 -5.23
CA PRO A 101 -5.80 17.52 -4.96
C PRO A 101 -4.81 18.59 -4.49
N ASN A 102 -3.59 18.19 -4.09
CA ASN A 102 -2.51 19.09 -3.65
C ASN A 102 -2.93 20.08 -2.54
N VAL A 103 -3.84 19.66 -1.64
CA VAL A 103 -4.32 20.49 -0.53
C VAL A 103 -3.28 20.49 0.61
N PRO A 104 -2.76 21.66 1.04
CA PRO A 104 -1.85 21.75 2.17
C PRO A 104 -2.47 21.22 3.46
N LEU A 105 -1.69 20.52 4.28
CA LEU A 105 -2.19 19.93 5.54
C LEU A 105 -2.79 20.97 6.50
N LYS A 106 -2.25 22.19 6.50
CA LYS A 106 -2.75 23.31 7.32
C LYS A 106 -4.16 23.76 6.90
N GLU A 107 -4.47 23.68 5.61
CA GLU A 107 -5.76 24.07 5.05
C GLU A 107 -6.79 22.94 5.13
N LYS A 108 -6.32 21.69 5.02
CA LYS A 108 -7.16 20.49 5.04
C LYS A 108 -8.10 20.41 6.24
N TRP A 109 -7.68 20.87 7.40
CA TRP A 109 -8.49 20.83 8.63
C TRP A 109 -9.03 22.20 9.05
N ASP A 110 -8.81 23.22 8.23
CA ASP A 110 -9.30 24.57 8.47
C ASP A 110 -10.73 24.71 7.91
N PRO A 111 -11.73 25.06 8.76
CA PRO A 111 -13.11 25.23 8.32
C PRO A 111 -13.29 26.19 7.15
N ARG A 112 -12.40 27.17 6.97
CA ARG A 112 -12.46 28.17 5.89
C ARG A 112 -12.28 27.56 4.50
N PHE A 113 -11.52 26.47 4.38
CA PHE A 113 -11.23 25.81 3.11
C PHE A 113 -12.14 24.61 2.85
N ARG A 114 -12.93 24.19 3.85
CA ARG A 114 -13.78 22.99 3.79
C ARG A 114 -14.72 22.99 2.59
N SER A 115 -15.45 24.08 2.35
CA SER A 115 -16.41 24.16 1.24
C SER A 115 -15.72 24.05 -0.12
N GLY A 116 -14.57 24.71 -0.29
CA GLY A 116 -13.76 24.63 -1.51
C GLY A 116 -13.29 23.21 -1.79
N ILE A 117 -12.79 22.50 -0.76
CA ILE A 117 -12.33 21.11 -0.90
C ILE A 117 -13.48 20.17 -1.28
N LEU A 118 -14.65 20.33 -0.65
CA LEU A 118 -15.83 19.49 -0.96
C LEU A 118 -16.36 19.76 -2.37
N SER A 119 -16.38 21.02 -2.80
CA SER A 119 -16.79 21.40 -4.16
C SER A 119 -15.82 20.87 -5.21
N ASP A 120 -14.51 21.00 -4.97
CA ASP A 120 -13.46 20.46 -5.85
C ASP A 120 -13.56 18.93 -5.97
N PHE A 121 -13.83 18.25 -4.85
CA PHE A 121 -14.05 16.80 -4.82
C PHE A 121 -15.22 16.37 -5.71
N GLY A 122 -16.40 16.98 -5.53
CA GLY A 122 -17.57 16.64 -6.35
C GLY A 122 -17.34 16.94 -7.83
N THR A 123 -16.92 18.18 -8.13
CA THR A 123 -16.76 18.67 -9.51
C THR A 123 -15.74 17.84 -10.30
N ARG A 124 -14.57 17.55 -9.73
CA ARG A 124 -13.55 16.75 -10.42
C ARG A 124 -13.93 15.28 -10.52
N SER A 125 -14.58 14.73 -9.50
CA SER A 125 -15.02 13.33 -9.54
C SER A 125 -16.04 13.13 -10.66
N GLU A 126 -17.02 14.04 -10.77
CA GLU A 126 -18.01 14.01 -11.84
C GLU A 126 -17.39 14.21 -13.22
N ALA A 127 -16.53 15.23 -13.39
CA ALA A 127 -15.90 15.49 -14.68
C ALA A 127 -15.02 14.32 -15.15
N LEU A 128 -14.24 13.71 -14.26
CA LEU A 128 -13.38 12.57 -14.61
C LEU A 128 -14.20 11.30 -14.86
N ALA A 129 -15.31 11.11 -14.15
CA ALA A 129 -16.18 9.94 -14.32
C ALA A 129 -16.88 9.87 -15.68
N GLN A 130 -16.93 10.97 -16.44
CA GLN A 130 -17.49 10.97 -17.81
C GLN A 130 -16.61 10.21 -18.80
N ASP A 131 -15.29 10.24 -18.60
CA ASP A 131 -14.31 9.68 -19.53
C ASP A 131 -13.54 8.47 -18.95
N HIS A 132 -13.80 8.10 -17.67
CA HIS A 132 -13.04 7.07 -16.97
C HIS A 132 -13.93 6.12 -16.17
N ASP A 133 -13.65 4.83 -16.29
CA ASP A 133 -14.35 3.74 -15.57
C ASP A 133 -14.07 3.76 -14.07
N LEU A 134 -12.86 4.21 -13.68
CA LEU A 134 -12.42 4.26 -12.28
C LEU A 134 -11.71 5.59 -11.96
N VAL A 135 -12.21 6.29 -10.96
CA VAL A 135 -11.58 7.48 -10.37
C VAL A 135 -11.03 7.14 -8.99
N VAL A 136 -9.77 7.47 -8.72
CA VAL A 136 -9.10 7.17 -7.44
C VAL A 136 -8.65 8.47 -6.76
N TRP A 137 -9.12 8.66 -5.54
CA TRP A 137 -8.70 9.75 -4.65
C TRP A 137 -7.81 9.23 -3.52
N PRO A 138 -6.90 10.08 -3.00
CA PRO A 138 -5.92 9.67 -2.01
C PRO A 138 -6.53 9.44 -0.62
N GLU A 139 -5.68 9.00 0.30
CA GLU A 139 -6.05 8.80 1.71
C GLU A 139 -6.58 10.09 2.37
N SER A 140 -7.69 9.94 3.07
CA SER A 140 -8.37 11.05 3.77
C SER A 140 -8.61 12.25 2.83
N ALA A 141 -9.08 12.04 1.60
CA ALA A 141 -9.28 13.10 0.62
C ALA A 141 -10.18 14.23 1.14
N LEU A 142 -11.17 13.89 1.96
CA LEU A 142 -12.15 14.82 2.47
C LEU A 142 -11.85 15.28 3.93
N PRO A 143 -12.17 16.55 4.26
CA PRO A 143 -11.89 17.15 5.57
C PRO A 143 -12.96 16.78 6.61
N GLY A 144 -13.28 15.50 6.77
CA GLY A 144 -14.31 15.05 7.70
C GLY A 144 -14.59 13.55 7.67
N TYR A 145 -15.39 13.10 8.64
CA TYR A 145 -15.89 11.74 8.67
C TYR A 145 -17.05 11.56 7.68
N ARG A 146 -17.19 10.35 7.13
CA ARG A 146 -18.24 9.98 6.17
C ARG A 146 -19.64 10.38 6.63
N ASP A 147 -19.98 10.15 7.90
CA ASP A 147 -21.30 10.43 8.46
C ASP A 147 -21.64 11.93 8.53
N ARG A 148 -20.63 12.81 8.48
CA ARG A 148 -20.81 14.28 8.42
C ARG A 148 -20.74 14.85 7.01
N LEU A 149 -20.54 13.99 6.02
CA LEU A 149 -20.36 14.35 4.62
C LEU A 149 -21.33 13.58 3.72
N LEU A 150 -22.39 12.99 4.29
CA LEU A 150 -23.36 12.17 3.56
C LEU A 150 -23.95 12.94 2.39
N ASP A 151 -24.33 14.20 2.58
CA ASP A 151 -24.90 15.03 1.50
C ASP A 151 -24.00 15.11 0.25
N VAL A 152 -22.68 15.23 0.45
CA VAL A 152 -21.72 15.28 -0.67
C VAL A 152 -21.43 13.88 -1.21
N ILE A 153 -21.26 12.90 -0.33
CA ILE A 153 -20.93 11.53 -0.72
C ILE A 153 -22.08 10.87 -1.48
N GLU A 154 -23.32 11.01 -1.01
CA GLU A 154 -24.50 10.42 -1.65
C GLU A 154 -24.81 11.10 -2.97
N ALA A 155 -24.62 12.43 -3.09
CA ALA A 155 -24.75 13.12 -4.37
C ALA A 155 -23.75 12.59 -5.40
N VAL A 156 -22.46 12.47 -5.02
CA VAL A 156 -21.41 11.93 -5.89
C VAL A 156 -21.67 10.45 -6.22
N ASP A 157 -22.07 9.65 -5.24
CA ASP A 157 -22.41 8.23 -5.42
C ASP A 157 -23.52 8.03 -6.46
N GLN A 158 -24.61 8.79 -6.35
CA GLN A 158 -25.72 8.73 -7.31
C GLN A 158 -25.32 9.20 -8.71
N GLN A 159 -24.53 10.26 -8.82
CA GLN A 159 -24.04 10.76 -10.12
C GLN A 159 -23.15 9.71 -10.80
N LEU A 160 -22.20 9.13 -10.08
CA LEU A 160 -21.28 8.16 -10.67
C LEU A 160 -21.96 6.85 -11.04
N ALA A 161 -22.98 6.43 -10.28
CA ALA A 161 -23.79 5.27 -10.64
C ALA A 161 -24.53 5.46 -11.98
N GLN A 162 -24.92 6.70 -12.33
CA GLN A 162 -25.55 7.00 -13.63
C GLN A 162 -24.54 6.98 -14.80
N LEU A 163 -23.27 7.25 -14.50
CA LEU A 163 -22.17 7.24 -15.47
C LEU A 163 -21.51 5.85 -15.61
N ASP A 164 -21.98 4.85 -14.87
CA ASP A 164 -21.36 3.52 -14.75
C ASP A 164 -19.88 3.57 -14.34
N SER A 165 -19.50 4.62 -13.59
CA SER A 165 -18.13 4.87 -13.16
C SER A 165 -18.00 4.59 -11.66
N THR A 166 -16.84 4.08 -11.25
CA THR A 166 -16.52 3.84 -9.83
C THR A 166 -15.60 4.93 -9.29
N LEU A 167 -15.88 5.40 -8.08
CA LEU A 167 -14.95 6.22 -7.30
C LEU A 167 -14.43 5.47 -6.09
N ILE A 168 -13.11 5.31 -5.98
CA ILE A 168 -12.43 4.82 -4.79
C ILE A 168 -11.78 5.99 -4.07
N THR A 169 -12.16 6.23 -2.82
CA THR A 169 -11.63 7.36 -2.04
C THR A 169 -11.33 6.97 -0.60
N GLY A 170 -10.25 7.54 -0.05
CA GLY A 170 -9.95 7.46 1.37
C GLY A 170 -10.81 8.42 2.18
N ILE A 171 -11.63 7.89 3.08
CA ILE A 171 -12.48 8.69 3.98
C ILE A 171 -12.50 8.09 5.39
N PRO A 172 -12.26 8.88 6.45
CA PRO A 172 -12.44 8.41 7.81
C PRO A 172 -13.89 7.99 8.07
N THR A 173 -14.09 6.81 8.64
CA THR A 173 -15.40 6.33 9.08
C THR A 173 -15.42 6.17 10.59
N ARG A 174 -16.61 6.12 11.19
CA ARG A 174 -16.77 5.86 12.62
C ARG A 174 -18.06 5.09 12.87
N ASP A 175 -18.03 4.24 13.88
CA ASP A 175 -19.18 3.49 14.38
C ASP A 175 -19.13 3.44 15.92
N ASN A 176 -19.93 2.55 16.52
CA ASN A 176 -19.97 2.34 17.96
C ASN A 176 -18.67 1.74 18.54
N ALA A 177 -17.87 1.06 17.72
CA ALA A 177 -16.61 0.42 18.12
C ALA A 177 -15.42 1.38 18.05
N GLY A 178 -15.49 2.40 17.19
CA GLY A 178 -14.49 3.48 17.18
C GLY A 178 -14.41 4.23 15.86
N ARG A 179 -13.23 4.81 15.62
CA ARG A 179 -12.91 5.53 14.38
C ARG A 179 -12.00 4.68 13.52
N TYR A 180 -12.19 4.70 12.22
CA TYR A 180 -11.38 3.94 11.27
C TYR A 180 -10.85 4.85 10.18
N ASN A 181 -9.62 4.56 9.75
CA ASN A 181 -9.07 5.06 8.51
C ASN A 181 -9.50 4.10 7.40
N SER A 182 -10.31 4.58 6.46
CA SER A 182 -11.04 3.71 5.54
C SER A 182 -10.88 4.14 4.10
N ILE A 183 -10.99 3.18 3.19
CA ILE A 183 -11.21 3.40 1.77
C ILE A 183 -12.62 2.88 1.44
N THR A 184 -13.39 3.65 0.70
CA THR A 184 -14.72 3.27 0.22
C THR A 184 -14.77 3.33 -1.29
N ALA A 185 -15.51 2.41 -1.90
CA ALA A 185 -15.94 2.52 -3.29
C ALA A 185 -17.36 3.10 -3.35
N LEU A 186 -17.61 3.93 -4.36
CA LEU A 186 -18.87 4.65 -4.64
C LEU A 186 -19.21 4.51 -6.13
N GLY A 187 -20.45 4.84 -6.51
CA GLY A 187 -20.95 4.76 -7.89
C GLY A 187 -21.30 3.33 -8.30
N ALA A 188 -20.76 2.87 -9.41
CA ALA A 188 -20.91 1.48 -9.87
C ALA A 188 -20.14 0.46 -8.99
N GLY A 189 -19.25 0.94 -8.12
CA GLY A 189 -18.47 0.12 -7.20
C GLY A 189 -19.14 -0.07 -5.83
N SER A 190 -18.55 -0.94 -5.01
CA SER A 190 -19.04 -1.14 -3.64
C SER A 190 -17.97 -1.66 -2.69
N GLY A 191 -18.25 -1.47 -1.40
CA GLY A 191 -17.42 -1.96 -0.30
C GLY A 191 -16.66 -0.86 0.43
N THR A 192 -16.32 -1.18 1.67
CA THR A 192 -15.51 -0.33 2.55
C THR A 192 -14.43 -1.21 3.17
N TYR A 193 -13.20 -0.72 3.13
CA TYR A 193 -12.05 -1.35 3.77
C TYR A 193 -11.49 -0.45 4.86
N HIS A 194 -11.28 -1.02 6.04
CA HIS A 194 -10.68 -0.37 7.20
C HIS A 194 -9.22 -0.77 7.35
N LYS A 195 -8.35 0.21 7.62
CA LYS A 195 -6.91 0.01 7.84
C LYS A 195 -6.66 -0.97 8.98
N GLN A 196 -6.04 -2.10 8.66
CA GLN A 196 -5.72 -3.15 9.64
C GLN A 196 -4.50 -2.82 10.51
N LYS A 197 -3.44 -2.31 9.90
CA LYS A 197 -2.18 -2.03 10.58
C LYS A 197 -1.97 -0.53 10.67
N LEU A 198 -2.11 -0.02 11.89
CA LEU A 198 -2.03 1.39 12.20
C LEU A 198 -0.57 1.82 12.38
N VAL A 199 -0.30 3.09 12.12
CA VAL A 199 1.00 3.71 12.34
C VAL A 199 1.13 4.11 13.82
N PRO A 200 2.14 3.60 14.54
CA PRO A 200 2.37 3.99 15.93
C PRO A 200 2.68 5.48 16.02
N PHE A 201 2.18 6.12 17.08
CA PHE A 201 2.29 7.56 17.39
C PHE A 201 1.60 8.53 16.41
N GLY A 202 1.26 8.09 15.20
CA GLY A 202 0.44 8.86 14.26
C GLY A 202 -1.06 8.57 14.41
N GLU A 203 -1.42 7.28 14.43
CA GLU A 203 -2.83 6.84 14.42
C GLU A 203 -3.28 6.26 15.78
N TYR A 204 -2.33 5.78 16.59
CA TYR A 204 -2.57 5.30 17.96
C TYR A 204 -1.32 5.48 18.81
N VAL A 205 -1.47 5.46 20.15
CA VAL A 205 -0.34 5.51 21.09
C VAL A 205 -0.06 4.11 21.64
N PRO A 206 1.09 3.47 21.32
CA PRO A 206 1.50 2.22 21.97
C PRO A 206 1.59 2.40 23.49
N MET A 207 1.13 1.40 24.26
CA MET A 207 1.19 1.42 25.74
C MET A 207 0.62 2.72 26.34
N GLU A 208 -0.50 3.20 25.78
CA GLU A 208 -1.19 4.45 26.14
C GLU A 208 -1.29 4.71 27.65
N ARG A 209 -1.56 3.67 28.44
CA ARG A 209 -1.67 3.72 29.92
C ARG A 209 -0.40 4.20 30.63
N TRP A 210 0.76 4.11 29.99
CA TRP A 210 2.07 4.49 30.54
C TRP A 210 2.69 5.70 29.85
N LEU A 211 2.33 5.95 28.58
CA LEU A 211 2.94 7.03 27.78
C LEU A 211 2.11 8.32 27.72
N ARG A 212 0.78 8.28 27.92
CA ARG A 212 0.00 9.52 28.01
C ARG A 212 0.45 10.37 29.20
N GLY A 213 0.59 11.68 28.98
CA GLY A 213 1.06 12.63 29.99
C GLY A 213 2.58 12.77 30.13
N ALA A 214 3.40 12.00 29.40
CA ALA A 214 4.86 12.14 29.43
C ALA A 214 5.37 13.33 28.60
N ILE A 215 4.80 13.55 27.41
CA ILE A 215 5.08 14.71 26.53
C ILE A 215 3.82 15.07 25.72
N ALA A 216 3.64 16.36 25.39
CA ALA A 216 2.48 16.87 24.64
C ALA A 216 2.26 16.19 23.27
N PHE A 217 3.30 15.57 22.71
CA PHE A 217 3.23 14.75 21.49
C PHE A 217 2.32 13.52 21.63
N PHE A 218 2.19 12.93 22.84
CA PHE A 218 1.36 11.75 23.10
C PHE A 218 -0.12 12.07 23.38
N ASP A 219 -0.47 13.35 23.51
CA ASP A 219 -1.84 13.81 23.79
C ASP A 219 -2.57 14.38 22.55
N LEU A 220 -2.05 14.10 21.34
CA LEU A 220 -2.66 14.56 20.09
C LEU A 220 -4.07 13.95 19.88
N PRO A 221 -5.10 14.76 19.57
CA PRO A 221 -6.51 14.33 19.51
C PRO A 221 -6.88 13.44 18.30
N MET A 222 -5.95 13.21 17.38
CA MET A 222 -6.11 12.33 16.19
C MET A 222 -5.70 10.87 16.45
N SER A 223 -5.26 10.53 17.67
CA SER A 223 -4.63 9.25 18.06
C SER A 223 -5.60 8.13 18.48
N GLN A 224 -6.80 8.05 17.88
CA GLN A 224 -7.85 7.11 18.31
C GLN A 224 -8.43 6.28 17.15
N PHE A 225 -7.61 5.95 16.14
CA PHE A 225 -8.06 4.98 15.16
C PHE A 225 -8.01 3.56 15.74
N VAL A 226 -9.00 2.75 15.37
CA VAL A 226 -9.09 1.32 15.69
C VAL A 226 -8.70 0.53 14.45
N ALA A 227 -8.04 -0.61 14.66
CA ALA A 227 -7.66 -1.50 13.59
C ALA A 227 -8.89 -2.16 12.94
N GLY A 228 -8.91 -2.21 11.61
CA GLY A 228 -9.87 -3.01 10.85
C GLY A 228 -9.68 -4.52 11.07
N LYS A 229 -10.72 -5.31 10.79
CA LYS A 229 -10.71 -6.78 10.89
C LYS A 229 -9.69 -7.40 9.93
N THR A 230 -9.14 -8.57 10.29
CA THR A 230 -8.16 -9.31 9.47
C THR A 230 -8.77 -9.81 8.16
N GLU A 231 -10.00 -10.30 8.20
CA GLU A 231 -10.76 -10.74 7.03
C GLU A 231 -11.72 -9.63 6.62
N GLN A 232 -11.39 -8.94 5.54
CA GLN A 232 -12.23 -7.94 4.90
C GLN A 232 -12.39 -8.30 3.43
N ARG A 233 -13.57 -8.06 2.89
CA ARG A 233 -13.83 -8.26 1.46
C ARG A 233 -13.01 -7.24 0.66
N PRO A 234 -12.56 -7.60 -0.55
CA PRO A 234 -11.96 -6.62 -1.47
C PRO A 234 -12.99 -5.53 -1.80
N LEU A 235 -12.49 -4.39 -2.25
CA LEU A 235 -13.34 -3.38 -2.87
C LEU A 235 -13.74 -3.87 -4.25
N LEU A 236 -14.93 -3.49 -4.71
CA LEU A 236 -15.38 -3.75 -6.06
C LEU A 236 -15.45 -2.43 -6.83
N ALA A 237 -14.82 -2.38 -7.99
CA ALA A 237 -15.02 -1.34 -8.99
C ALA A 237 -15.80 -1.94 -10.16
N GLY A 238 -17.13 -1.73 -10.18
CA GLY A 238 -18.03 -2.59 -10.93
C GLY A 238 -17.84 -4.06 -10.53
N ASN A 239 -17.41 -4.89 -11.48
CA ASN A 239 -17.10 -6.31 -11.25
C ASN A 239 -15.63 -6.59 -10.94
N LEU A 240 -14.75 -5.57 -10.94
CA LEU A 240 -13.32 -5.73 -10.72
C LEU A 240 -12.99 -5.75 -9.22
N PRO A 241 -12.43 -6.86 -8.67
CA PRO A 241 -11.95 -6.87 -7.30
C PRO A 241 -10.63 -6.10 -7.16
N VAL A 242 -10.64 -5.06 -6.32
CA VAL A 242 -9.49 -4.22 -6.01
C VAL A 242 -9.02 -4.53 -4.58
N ALA A 243 -7.73 -4.81 -4.42
CA ALA A 243 -7.10 -5.01 -3.12
C ALA A 243 -6.59 -3.67 -2.55
N PRO A 244 -7.24 -3.09 -1.52
CA PRO A 244 -6.86 -1.79 -0.99
C PRO A 244 -5.63 -1.86 -0.07
N PHE A 245 -4.74 -0.88 -0.24
CA PHE A 245 -3.61 -0.61 0.65
C PHE A 245 -3.65 0.86 1.09
N ILE A 246 -3.44 1.10 2.39
CA ILE A 246 -3.44 2.45 2.97
C ILE A 246 -2.06 2.74 3.56
N CYS A 247 -1.39 3.76 3.03
CA CYS A 247 -0.13 4.32 3.52
C CYS A 247 0.99 3.25 3.69
N LEU A 248 1.64 3.24 4.87
CA LEU A 248 2.79 2.39 5.24
C LEU A 248 2.57 0.87 5.05
N ARG A 249 1.33 0.44 4.80
CA ARG A 249 1.01 -0.96 4.51
C ARG A 249 1.70 -1.48 3.26
N ASP A 250 2.02 -0.59 2.33
CA ASP A 250 2.80 -0.92 1.14
C ASP A 250 4.20 -1.47 1.45
N CYS A 251 4.77 -1.12 2.60
CA CYS A 251 6.10 -1.59 2.97
C CYS A 251 6.10 -2.98 3.63
N LEU A 252 4.94 -3.65 3.79
CA LEU A 252 4.82 -4.95 4.48
C LEU A 252 4.60 -6.12 3.50
N PRO A 253 5.65 -6.89 3.18
CA PRO A 253 5.59 -7.91 2.13
C PRO A 253 4.59 -9.04 2.44
N GLY A 254 4.55 -9.51 3.69
CA GLY A 254 3.71 -10.63 4.09
C GLY A 254 2.21 -10.33 4.09
N LEU A 255 1.83 -9.05 4.26
CA LEU A 255 0.43 -8.65 4.34
C LEU A 255 -0.19 -8.41 2.95
N ARG A 256 0.63 -8.04 1.96
CA ARG A 256 0.23 -7.92 0.55
C ARG A 256 -0.18 -9.27 -0.06
N ALA A 257 0.61 -10.32 0.21
CA ALA A 257 0.34 -11.66 -0.32
C ALA A 257 -0.99 -12.26 0.15
N THR A 258 -1.50 -11.86 1.32
CA THR A 258 -2.75 -12.40 1.89
C THR A 258 -4.00 -11.71 1.33
N LEU A 259 -3.87 -10.49 0.81
CA LEU A 259 -5.01 -9.72 0.30
C LEU A 259 -5.16 -9.72 -1.21
N CYS A 260 -4.13 -10.12 -1.96
CA CYS A 260 -4.33 -10.41 -3.37
C CYS A 260 -5.42 -11.50 -3.49
N PRO A 261 -6.48 -11.26 -4.28
CA PRO A 261 -7.49 -12.28 -4.55
C PRO A 261 -6.79 -13.56 -5.01
N ARG A 262 -6.95 -14.64 -4.25
CA ARG A 262 -6.46 -15.94 -4.69
C ARG A 262 -7.39 -16.40 -5.80
N HIS A 263 -6.92 -16.37 -7.04
CA HIS A 263 -7.63 -17.02 -8.13
C HIS A 263 -7.71 -18.52 -7.88
N GLY A 264 -8.90 -19.07 -8.12
CA GLY A 264 -9.32 -20.39 -7.67
C GLY A 264 -8.37 -21.51 -8.08
N ALA A 265 -7.80 -22.18 -7.08
CA ALA A 265 -7.70 -23.63 -7.14
C ALA A 265 -9.04 -24.18 -6.63
N PRO A 266 -9.72 -25.09 -7.35
CA PRO A 266 -10.97 -25.67 -6.89
C PRO A 266 -10.69 -26.37 -5.55
N ARG A 267 -11.32 -25.89 -4.48
CA ARG A 267 -11.43 -26.67 -3.25
C ARG A 267 -12.37 -27.82 -3.56
N HIS A 268 -11.82 -28.96 -3.95
CA HIS A 268 -12.55 -30.21 -3.83
C HIS A 268 -12.87 -30.43 -2.35
N HIS A 269 -14.12 -30.15 -1.98
CA HIS A 269 -14.71 -30.71 -0.78
C HIS A 269 -14.93 -32.20 -1.03
N GLN A 270 -14.17 -33.02 -0.32
CA GLN A 270 -14.66 -34.28 0.24
C GLN A 270 -14.75 -34.09 1.75
#